data_AF-A0A0D6A2E3-F1
#
_entry.id   AF-A0A0D6A2E3-F1
#
_cell.length_a   1.000
_cell.length_b   1.000
_cell.length_c   1.000
_cell.angle_alpha   90.00
_cell.angle_beta   90.00
_cell.angle_gamma   90.00
#
_symmetry.space_group_name_H-M   'P 1'
#
loop_
_entity.id
_entity.type
_entity.pdbx_description
1 polymer ?
#
loop_
_entity_poly.entity_id
_entity_poly.type
_entity_poly.pdbx_seq_one_letter_code
_entity_poly.pdbx_strand_id
1 'polypeptide(L)'
;MEKEQRKFLAKHICYTELVFLRINKKLKTNYSKNEIKILIKKAVLEADKIIHKGKNFYAYNNPLSIRVTINSYNYRVITADSLPIK
;
A
#
# COMPACT_ATOMS: atom_id res chain seq x y z
N MET A 1 -8.17 -0.99 17.90
CA MET A 1 -8.68 -1.70 16.71
C MET A 1 -7.89 -1.36 15.45
N GLU A 2 -7.75 -0.08 15.06
CA GLU A 2 -7.01 0.29 13.85
C GLU A 2 -5.51 -0.10 13.86
N LYS A 3 -4.84 0.02 15.01
CA LYS A 3 -3.41 -0.34 15.14
C LYS A 3 -3.13 -1.82 14.85
N GLU A 4 -3.99 -2.72 15.32
CA GLU A 4 -3.86 -4.16 15.06
C GLU A 4 -4.20 -4.49 13.61
N GLN A 5 -5.15 -3.79 13.00
CA GLN A 5 -5.44 -3.93 11.57
C GLN A 5 -4.25 -3.52 10.68
N ARG A 6 -3.57 -2.40 10.98
CA ARG A 6 -2.36 -1.95 10.25
C ARG A 6 -1.25 -3.00 10.34
N LYS A 7 -0.96 -3.50 11.55
CA LYS A 7 0.02 -4.57 11.77
C LYS A 7 -0.34 -5.85 11.01
N PHE A 8 -1.60 -6.27 11.09
CA PHE A 8 -2.09 -7.45 10.39
C PHE A 8 -1.88 -7.32 8.88
N LEU A 9 -2.35 -6.23 8.26
CA LEU A 9 -2.16 -6.02 6.82
C LEU A 9 -0.68 -5.96 6.45
N ALA A 10 0.13 -5.17 7.15
CA ALA A 10 1.57 -5.03 6.86
C ALA A 10 2.34 -6.36 6.96
N LYS A 11 1.84 -7.32 7.77
CA LYS A 11 2.40 -8.68 7.88
C LYS A 11 1.95 -9.60 6.74
N HIS A 12 0.72 -9.46 6.24
CA HIS A 12 0.11 -10.40 5.30
C HIS A 12 0.08 -9.93 3.84
N ILE A 13 0.45 -8.67 3.57
CA ILE A 13 0.50 -8.18 2.19
C ILE A 13 1.42 -9.03 1.32
N CYS A 14 0.93 -9.38 0.14
CA CYS A 14 1.68 -10.12 -0.87
C CYS A 14 1.71 -9.38 -2.21
N TYR A 15 2.60 -9.81 -3.10
CA TYR A 15 2.89 -9.13 -4.36
C TYR A 15 2.93 -10.12 -5.51
N THR A 16 2.79 -9.60 -6.73
CA THR A 16 3.13 -10.30 -7.98
C THR A 16 4.09 -9.42 -8.77
N GLU A 17 4.75 -9.98 -9.77
CA GLU A 17 5.67 -9.22 -10.63
C GLU A 17 5.03 -7.98 -11.25
N LEU A 18 3.79 -8.11 -11.73
CA LEU A 18 3.03 -7.01 -12.34
C LEU A 18 2.74 -5.86 -11.37
N VAL A 19 2.66 -6.13 -10.07
CA VAL A 19 2.37 -5.11 -9.06
C VAL A 19 3.56 -4.16 -8.90
N PHE A 20 4.79 -4.66 -8.95
CA PHE A 20 5.99 -3.82 -8.85
C PHE A 20 6.06 -2.83 -10.02
N LEU A 21 5.86 -3.31 -11.25
CA LEU A 21 5.82 -2.47 -12.45
C LEU A 21 4.72 -1.40 -12.36
N ARG A 22 3.53 -1.80 -11.90
CA ARG A 22 2.40 -0.89 -11.75
C ARG A 22 2.65 0.20 -10.70
N ILE A 23 3.27 -0.15 -9.57
CA ILE A 23 3.61 0.82 -8.51
C ILE A 23 4.60 1.86 -9.04
N ASN A 24 5.69 1.43 -9.68
CA ASN A 24 6.66 2.37 -10.27
C ASN A 24 6.00 3.30 -11.29
N LYS A 25 5.15 2.77 -12.17
CA LYS A 25 4.40 3.59 -13.14
C LYS A 25 3.50 4.62 -12.47
N LYS A 26 2.82 4.25 -11.38
CA LYS A 26 1.88 5.13 -10.67
C LYS A 26 2.56 6.18 -9.81
N LEU A 27 3.69 5.85 -9.21
CA LEU A 27 4.49 6.76 -8.39
C LEU A 27 5.50 7.58 -9.21
N LYS A 28 5.66 7.27 -10.52
CA LYS A 28 6.67 7.87 -11.42
C LYS A 28 8.09 7.67 -10.89
N THR A 29 8.37 6.47 -10.38
CA THR A 29 9.67 6.09 -9.80
C THR A 29 10.26 4.89 -10.55
N ASN A 30 11.51 4.54 -10.23
CA ASN A 30 12.18 3.33 -10.72
C ASN A 30 12.74 2.50 -9.56
N TYR A 31 11.92 2.25 -8.54
CA TYR A 31 12.33 1.50 -7.37
C TYR A 31 12.51 0.02 -7.71
N SER A 32 13.52 -0.60 -7.09
CA SER A 32 13.67 -2.05 -7.04
C SER A 32 12.49 -2.70 -6.30
N LYS A 33 12.31 -4.01 -6.52
CA LYS A 33 11.27 -4.78 -5.80
C LYS A 33 11.43 -4.68 -4.28
N ASN A 34 12.67 -4.62 -3.78
CA ASN A 34 12.93 -4.54 -2.35
C ASN A 34 12.55 -3.16 -1.78
N GLU A 35 12.92 -2.08 -2.48
CA GLU A 35 12.51 -0.72 -2.10
C GLU A 35 10.98 -0.57 -2.09
N ILE A 36 10.29 -1.14 -3.08
CA ILE A 36 8.82 -1.16 -3.09
C ILE A 36 8.27 -1.93 -1.88
N LYS A 37 8.81 -3.11 -1.56
CA LYS A 37 8.35 -3.89 -0.38
C LYS A 37 8.52 -3.09 0.91
N ILE A 38 9.65 -2.41 1.09
CA ILE A 38 9.94 -1.57 2.26
C ILE A 38 8.97 -0.39 2.32
N LEU A 39 8.82 0.34 1.21
CA LEU A 39 7.94 1.50 1.10
C LEU A 39 6.48 1.13 1.42
N ILE A 40 5.96 0.08 0.79
CA ILE A 40 4.57 -0.33 0.96
C ILE A 40 4.33 -0.87 2.37
N LYS A 41 5.24 -1.69 2.90
CA LYS A 41 5.12 -2.19 4.28
C LYS A 41 5.10 -1.03 5.29
N LYS A 42 5.99 -0.05 5.13
CA LYS A 42 6.00 1.16 5.96
C LYS A 42 4.71 1.95 5.81
N ALA A 43 4.29 2.22 4.57
CA ALA A 43 3.07 2.97 4.28
C ALA A 43 1.82 2.35 4.91
N VAL A 44 1.69 1.03 4.88
CA VAL A 44 0.55 0.30 5.47
C VAL A 44 0.64 0.25 7.00
N LEU A 45 1.84 0.00 7.56
CA LEU A 45 2.05 -0.09 9.00
C LEU A 45 1.78 1.25 9.70
N GLU A 46 2.22 2.34 9.07
CA GLU A 46 2.14 3.71 9.57
C GLU A 46 0.95 4.48 8.96
N ALA A 47 0.03 3.82 8.26
CA ALA A 47 -1.10 4.47 7.62
C ALA A 47 -1.92 5.29 8.62
N ASP A 48 -2.25 6.53 8.31
CA ASP A 48 -3.12 7.38 9.15
C ASP A 48 -4.52 6.79 9.24
N LYS A 49 -4.99 6.21 8.13
CA LYS A 49 -6.35 5.68 7.98
C LYS A 49 -6.36 4.46 7.05
N ILE A 50 -7.17 3.46 7.41
CA ILE A 50 -7.52 2.36 6.51
C ILE A 50 -9.02 2.42 6.23
N ILE A 51 -9.40 2.40 4.97
CA ILE A 51 -10.79 2.31 4.52
C ILE A 51 -11.01 0.97 3.86
N HIS A 52 -12.04 0.23 4.27
CA HIS A 52 -12.53 -0.94 3.54
C HIS A 52 -13.69 -0.52 2.64
N LYS A 53 -13.55 -0.71 1.32
CA LYS A 53 -14.62 -0.43 0.35
C LYS A 53 -14.65 -1.51 -0.73
N GLY A 54 -15.75 -2.26 -0.76
CA GLY A 54 -15.93 -3.38 -1.68
C GLY A 54 -14.84 -4.45 -1.46
N LYS A 55 -14.12 -4.81 -2.53
CA LYS A 55 -13.08 -5.85 -2.51
C LYS A 55 -11.69 -5.36 -2.08
N ASN A 56 -11.57 -4.13 -1.57
CA ASN A 56 -10.28 -3.48 -1.34
C ASN A 56 -10.19 -2.75 0.01
N PHE A 57 -9.02 -2.85 0.63
CA PHE A 57 -8.53 -1.92 1.64
C PHE A 57 -7.74 -0.79 0.98
N TYR A 58 -7.92 0.43 1.48
CA TYR A 58 -7.18 1.61 1.08
C TYR A 58 -6.45 2.16 2.31
N ALA A 59 -5.14 1.97 2.36
CA ALA A 59 -4.28 2.49 3.42
C ALA A 59 -3.72 3.86 2.97
N TYR A 60 -4.17 4.93 3.63
CA TYR A 60 -3.70 6.29 3.38
C TYR A 60 -2.55 6.61 4.33
N ASN A 61 -1.42 7.01 3.78
CA ASN A 61 -0.27 7.50 4.54
C ASN A 61 0.08 8.90 3.98
N ASN A 62 -0.47 9.93 4.62
CA ASN A 62 -0.27 11.31 4.23
C ASN A 62 1.19 11.77 4.45
N PRO A 63 1.90 11.38 5.54
CA PRO A 63 3.32 11.70 5.68
C PRO A 63 4.19 11.23 4.50
N LEU A 64 3.89 10.06 3.93
CA LEU A 64 4.55 9.55 2.73
C LEU A 64 3.87 9.99 1.42
N SER A 65 2.78 10.77 1.50
CA SER A 65 1.96 11.18 0.34
C SER A 65 1.56 10.01 -0.57
N ILE A 66 1.22 8.85 0.01
CA ILE A 66 0.90 7.63 -0.73
C ILE A 66 -0.39 6.99 -0.21
N ARG A 67 -1.19 6.43 -1.12
CA ARG A 67 -2.27 5.51 -0.81
C ARG A 67 -1.99 4.13 -1.40
N VAL A 68 -1.96 3.11 -0.55
CA VAL A 68 -1.83 1.71 -0.97
C VAL A 68 -3.21 1.07 -1.08
N THR A 69 -3.48 0.43 -2.21
CA THR A 69 -4.70 -0.38 -2.42
C THR A 69 -4.36 -1.86 -2.29
N ILE A 70 -5.07 -2.58 -1.42
CA ILE A 70 -4.84 -3.98 -1.09
C ILE A 70 -6.14 -4.74 -1.29
N ASN A 71 -6.11 -5.90 -1.96
CA ASN A 71 -7.28 -6.75 -2.08
C ASN A 71 -7.69 -7.31 -0.70
N SER A 72 -8.98 -7.28 -0.36
CA SER A 72 -9.46 -7.69 0.97
C SER A 72 -9.57 -9.19 1.18
N TYR A 73 -9.57 -9.99 0.11
CA TYR A 73 -9.67 -11.45 0.18
C TYR A 73 -8.30 -12.10 0.38
N ASN A 74 -7.29 -11.72 -0.43
CA ASN A 74 -5.97 -12.36 -0.42
C ASN A 74 -4.82 -11.45 -0.02
N TYR A 75 -5.11 -10.22 0.41
CA TYR A 75 -4.12 -9.23 0.85
C TYR A 75 -3.06 -8.89 -0.20
N ARG A 76 -3.32 -9.19 -1.48
CA ARG A 76 -2.42 -8.78 -2.56
C ARG A 76 -2.47 -7.27 -2.72
N VAL A 77 -1.30 -6.64 -2.71
CA VAL A 77 -1.17 -5.22 -3.09
C VAL A 77 -1.57 -5.10 -4.55
N ILE A 78 -2.51 -4.20 -4.85
CA ILE A 78 -2.98 -3.95 -6.21
C ILE A 78 -2.17 -2.82 -6.84
N THR A 79 -1.99 -1.72 -6.11
CA THR A 79 -1.29 -0.52 -6.58
C THR A 79 -0.98 0.42 -5.40
N ALA A 80 -0.14 1.42 -5.66
CA ALA A 80 0.05 2.57 -4.81
C ALA A 80 -0.05 3.83 -5.67
N ASP A 81 -0.84 4.81 -5.24
CA ASP A 81 -0.99 6.09 -5.93
C ASP A 81 -0.41 7.21 -5.05
N SER A 82 0.23 8.19 -5.66
CA SER A 82 0.59 9.44 -4.98
C SER A 82 -0.69 10.20 -4.60
N LEU A 83 -0.73 10.69 -3.36
CA LEU A 83 -1.77 11.59 -2.91
C LEU A 83 -1.39 13.03 -3.29
N PRO A 84 -2.35 13.89 -3.67
CA PRO A 84 -2.06 15.30 -3.86
C PRO A 84 -1.53 15.88 -2.55
N ILE A 85 -0.46 16.65 -2.65
CA ILE A 85 0.04 17.46 -1.53
C ILE A 85 -1.06 18.50 -1.23
N LYS A 86 -1.51 18.55 0.03
CA LYS A 86 -2.44 19.58 0.48
C LYS A 86 -1.71 20.90 0.67
#